data_AF-A0AAD4Q3E3-F1
#
_entry.id   AF-A0AAD4Q3E3-F1
#
_cell.length_a   1.000
_cell.length_b   1.000
_cell.length_c   1.000
_cell.angle_alpha   90.00
_cell.angle_beta   90.00
_cell.angle_gamma   90.00
#
_symmetry.space_group_name_H-M   'P 1'
#
loop_
_entity.id
_entity.type
_entity.pdbx_description
1 polymer ?
#
loop_
_entity_poly.entity_id
_entity_poly.type
_entity_poly.pdbx_seq_one_letter_code
_entity_poly.pdbx_strand_id
1 'polypeptide(L)'
;MKLSALVWLSAGLALPGMAAPTPIMRRTISSSLLDELDLFAQYSAASYCSANLDSTGSALACSAGNCPLVEAADTTILYDFDESNSFGDATGYIAVDKTNELIILAFRGSSDLSNWIANIDATLTDLSSICSGCEVHSGWWSAWGTVSSAITTQIESALGTYSGYTFVATGHSLGGALAAIAATVFRASGYTVELYDYGQPRIGNLALATYITNQNQGSNYRVTHSDDIVPKLPPKFLGYDHFSPEYWIASGDNVTVTDSDVDEVVGIDSTNGNDGTSGDSTSAHSWYIIDISACS
;
A
#
# COMPACT_ATOMS: atom_id res chain seq x y z
N MET A 1 2.15 -83.97 26.42
CA MET A 1 3.08 -82.88 26.03
C MET A 1 2.34 -81.93 25.11
N LYS A 2 2.07 -80.70 25.57
CA LYS A 2 1.51 -79.61 24.75
C LYS A 2 2.66 -79.00 23.94
N LEU A 3 2.51 -78.83 22.63
CA LEU A 3 3.30 -77.87 21.88
C LEU A 3 2.36 -76.97 21.07
N SER A 4 2.41 -75.69 21.42
CA SER A 4 1.62 -74.60 20.85
C SER A 4 2.16 -74.16 19.50
N ALA A 5 1.25 -73.74 18.63
CA ALA A 5 1.52 -73.12 17.33
C ALA A 5 2.19 -71.74 17.48
N LEU A 6 3.11 -71.40 16.57
CA LEU A 6 3.58 -70.05 16.34
C LEU A 6 3.23 -69.65 14.89
N VAL A 7 2.26 -68.77 14.75
CA VAL A 7 1.90 -68.09 13.50
C VAL A 7 2.73 -66.81 13.42
N TRP A 8 3.52 -66.66 12.36
CA TRP A 8 4.28 -65.44 12.10
C TRP A 8 3.36 -64.44 11.35
N LEU A 9 2.96 -63.36 12.03
CA LEU A 9 2.40 -62.18 11.37
C LEU A 9 3.56 -61.30 10.87
N SER A 10 3.71 -61.18 9.56
CA SER A 10 4.53 -60.15 8.93
C SER A 10 3.78 -58.83 8.93
N ALA A 11 4.15 -57.91 9.82
CA ALA A 11 3.68 -56.52 9.79
C ALA A 11 4.42 -55.77 8.67
N GLY A 12 3.70 -55.43 7.60
CA GLY A 12 4.21 -54.51 6.57
C GLY A 12 4.25 -53.09 7.14
N LEU A 13 5.44 -52.49 7.24
CA LEU A 13 5.58 -51.06 7.51
C LEU A 13 5.08 -50.27 6.29
N ALA A 14 3.93 -49.62 6.41
CA ALA A 14 3.52 -48.58 5.49
C ALA A 14 4.36 -47.32 5.78
N LEU A 15 5.19 -46.93 4.82
CA LEU A 15 5.87 -45.64 4.86
C LEU A 15 4.81 -44.54 4.74
N PRO A 16 4.84 -43.49 5.59
CA PRO A 16 3.96 -42.34 5.41
C PRO A 16 4.32 -41.68 4.08
N GLY A 17 3.34 -41.62 3.17
CA GLY A 17 3.49 -40.89 1.92
C GLY A 17 3.79 -39.42 2.24
N MET A 18 4.93 -38.93 1.76
CA MET A 18 5.19 -37.49 1.73
C MET A 18 4.11 -36.88 0.83
N ALA A 19 3.16 -36.17 1.42
CA ALA A 19 2.26 -35.33 0.66
C ALA A 19 3.14 -34.34 -0.11
N ALA A 20 3.06 -34.35 -1.44
CA ALA A 20 3.65 -33.29 -2.24
C ALA A 20 3.09 -31.95 -1.73
N PRO A 21 3.92 -30.89 -1.62
CA PRO A 21 3.40 -29.57 -1.28
C PRO A 21 2.27 -29.26 -2.27
N THR A 22 1.08 -28.97 -1.76
CA THR A 22 -0.02 -28.45 -2.58
C THR A 22 0.52 -27.24 -3.32
N PRO A 23 0.42 -27.19 -4.67
CA PRO A 23 0.72 -25.96 -5.40
C PRO A 23 -0.09 -24.85 -4.75
N ILE A 24 0.56 -23.81 -4.25
CA ILE A 24 -0.13 -22.59 -3.83
C ILE A 24 -0.83 -22.12 -5.10
N MET A 25 -2.16 -22.23 -5.10
CA MET A 25 -2.97 -21.77 -6.21
C MET A 25 -2.84 -20.25 -6.22
N ARG A 26 -2.01 -19.71 -7.12
CA ARG A 26 -1.94 -18.27 -7.40
C ARG A 26 -3.37 -17.78 -7.60
N ARG A 27 -3.80 -16.87 -6.74
CA ARG A 27 -5.10 -16.20 -6.87
C ARG A 27 -4.85 -14.93 -7.65
N THR A 28 -4.97 -15.03 -8.96
CA THR A 28 -5.01 -13.86 -9.84
C THR A 28 -6.24 -13.02 -9.53
N ILE A 29 -6.15 -11.71 -9.73
CA ILE A 29 -7.26 -10.79 -9.47
C ILE A 29 -8.29 -10.78 -10.63
N SER A 30 -9.43 -10.11 -10.43
CA SER A 30 -10.34 -9.81 -11.53
C SER A 30 -9.84 -8.63 -12.36
N SER A 31 -10.21 -8.58 -13.64
CA SER A 31 -9.88 -7.43 -14.51
C SER A 31 -10.45 -6.11 -13.97
N SER A 32 -11.63 -6.15 -13.32
CA SER A 32 -12.21 -4.97 -12.67
C SER A 32 -11.35 -4.43 -11.51
N LEU A 33 -10.71 -5.33 -10.74
CA LEU A 33 -9.82 -4.91 -9.67
C LEU A 33 -8.55 -4.32 -10.27
N LEU A 34 -8.02 -4.88 -11.37
CA LEU A 34 -6.88 -4.26 -12.06
C LEU A 34 -7.21 -2.84 -12.55
N ASP A 35 -8.41 -2.62 -13.10
CA ASP A 35 -8.85 -1.29 -13.54
C ASP A 35 -8.92 -0.30 -12.35
N GLU A 36 -9.37 -0.76 -11.18
CA GLU A 36 -9.34 0.05 -9.94
C GLU A 36 -7.90 0.33 -9.48
N LEU A 37 -7.02 -0.66 -9.49
CA LEU A 37 -5.60 -0.49 -9.15
C LEU A 37 -4.90 0.47 -10.12
N ASP A 38 -5.24 0.47 -11.40
CA ASP A 38 -4.71 1.44 -12.37
C ASP A 38 -5.21 2.87 -12.08
N LEU A 39 -6.51 3.03 -11.83
CA LEU A 39 -7.09 4.34 -11.49
C LEU A 39 -6.40 4.97 -10.27
N PHE A 40 -6.19 4.22 -9.19
CA PHE A 40 -5.56 4.76 -7.99
C PHE A 40 -4.04 4.91 -8.11
N ALA A 41 -3.39 4.15 -9.00
CA ALA A 41 -2.00 4.40 -9.38
C ALA A 41 -1.88 5.77 -10.06
N GLN A 42 -2.84 6.12 -10.91
CA GLN A 42 -2.90 7.42 -11.59
C GLN A 42 -3.19 8.58 -10.62
N TYR A 43 -4.06 8.39 -9.60
CA TYR A 43 -4.22 9.39 -8.54
C TYR A 43 -2.93 9.59 -7.73
N SER A 44 -2.24 8.50 -7.39
CA SER A 44 -0.91 8.56 -6.78
C SER A 44 0.08 9.29 -7.69
N ALA A 45 0.08 9.01 -9.00
CA ALA A 45 0.95 9.67 -9.96
C ALA A 45 0.70 11.17 -10.08
N ALA A 46 -0.57 11.58 -10.06
CA ALA A 46 -0.96 12.99 -10.13
C ALA A 46 -0.41 13.82 -8.95
N SER A 47 -0.09 13.20 -7.81
CA SER A 47 0.50 13.88 -6.65
C SER A 47 1.94 14.33 -6.88
N TYR A 48 2.62 13.76 -7.88
CA TYR A 48 3.96 14.21 -8.29
C TYR A 48 3.93 15.47 -9.13
N CYS A 49 2.83 15.75 -9.84
CA CYS A 49 2.75 16.87 -10.75
C CYS A 49 2.61 18.18 -9.94
N SER A 50 3.62 19.05 -9.99
CA SER A 50 3.63 20.34 -9.27
C SER A 50 2.42 21.23 -9.58
N ALA A 51 1.83 21.11 -10.77
CA ALA A 51 0.60 21.82 -11.14
C ALA A 51 -0.61 21.46 -10.27
N ASN A 52 -0.60 20.31 -9.57
CA ASN A 52 -1.68 19.87 -8.68
C ASN A 52 -1.44 20.24 -7.21
N LEU A 53 -0.32 20.92 -6.88
CA LEU A 53 0.12 21.20 -5.51
C LEU A 53 0.02 22.69 -5.11
N ASP A 54 -0.61 23.52 -5.96
CA ASP A 54 -0.91 24.94 -5.70
C ASP A 54 -2.05 25.39 -6.62
N SER A 55 -3.13 24.61 -6.67
CA SER A 55 -4.20 24.78 -7.69
C SER A 55 -5.59 24.39 -7.23
N THR A 56 -5.87 24.48 -5.92
CA THR A 56 -7.21 24.33 -5.34
C THR A 56 -8.31 24.97 -6.22
N GLY A 57 -9.37 24.21 -6.49
CA GLY A 57 -10.47 24.56 -7.38
C GLY A 57 -10.28 24.14 -8.85
N SER A 58 -9.10 23.67 -9.22
CA SER A 58 -8.80 23.16 -10.56
C SER A 58 -9.06 21.65 -10.67
N ALA A 59 -9.22 21.15 -11.90
CA ALA A 59 -9.19 19.71 -12.16
C ALA A 59 -7.76 19.19 -12.08
N LEU A 60 -7.60 17.91 -11.73
CA LEU A 60 -6.30 17.24 -11.74
C LEU A 60 -5.81 17.08 -13.19
N ALA A 61 -4.52 17.32 -13.41
CA ALA A 61 -3.88 17.12 -14.70
C ALA A 61 -2.46 16.58 -14.54
N CYS A 62 -1.99 15.78 -15.50
CA CYS A 62 -0.64 15.23 -15.49
C CYS A 62 0.12 15.60 -16.77
N SER A 63 1.11 16.49 -16.63
CA SER A 63 1.96 16.93 -17.73
C SER A 63 2.75 15.79 -18.39
N ALA A 64 3.01 14.71 -17.66
CA ALA A 64 3.67 13.51 -18.16
C ALA A 64 2.74 12.56 -18.95
N GLY A 65 1.42 12.80 -18.95
CA GLY A 65 0.43 11.92 -19.59
C GLY A 65 0.23 10.58 -18.90
N ASN A 66 0.59 10.48 -17.61
CA ASN A 66 0.52 9.27 -16.80
C ASN A 66 -0.71 9.21 -15.88
N CYS A 67 -1.72 10.07 -16.07
CA CYS A 67 -3.02 9.95 -15.39
C CYS A 67 -4.26 10.16 -16.28
N PRO A 68 -4.34 9.53 -17.47
CA PRO A 68 -5.43 9.78 -18.43
C PRO A 68 -6.84 9.45 -17.91
N LEU A 69 -7.01 8.47 -17.02
CA LEU A 69 -8.31 8.15 -16.41
C LEU A 69 -8.74 9.25 -15.44
N VAL A 70 -7.79 9.80 -14.69
CA VAL A 70 -8.02 10.93 -13.78
C VAL A 70 -8.36 12.21 -14.56
N GLU A 71 -7.66 12.47 -15.67
CA GLU A 71 -7.96 13.60 -16.56
C GLU A 71 -9.31 13.48 -17.28
N ALA A 72 -9.79 12.25 -17.50
CA ALA A 72 -11.10 12.00 -18.08
C ALA A 72 -12.26 12.18 -17.09
N ALA A 73 -11.98 12.14 -15.78
CA ALA A 73 -12.98 12.28 -14.73
C ALA A 73 -13.26 13.76 -14.37
N ASP A 74 -14.48 14.04 -13.88
CA ASP A 74 -14.84 15.35 -13.31
C ASP A 74 -14.23 15.51 -11.91
N THR A 75 -12.93 15.83 -11.89
CA THR A 75 -12.17 16.05 -10.67
C THR A 75 -12.13 17.53 -10.27
N THR A 76 -12.03 17.77 -8.96
CA THR A 76 -11.76 19.11 -8.43
C THR A 76 -10.88 18.99 -7.19
N ILE A 77 -9.73 19.66 -7.18
CA ILE A 77 -8.85 19.75 -6.02
C ILE A 77 -9.56 20.60 -4.97
N LEU A 78 -9.83 20.01 -3.81
CA LEU A 78 -10.47 20.66 -2.67
C LEU A 78 -9.45 21.33 -1.75
N TYR A 79 -8.27 20.74 -1.65
CA TYR A 79 -7.18 21.20 -0.81
C TYR A 79 -5.87 20.62 -1.34
N ASP A 80 -4.80 21.40 -1.29
CA ASP A 80 -3.44 20.96 -1.58
C ASP A 80 -2.52 21.31 -0.40
N PHE A 81 -1.44 20.56 -0.23
CA PHE A 81 -0.47 20.77 0.83
C PHE A 81 0.93 20.39 0.35
N ASP A 82 1.91 21.24 0.67
CA ASP A 82 3.32 21.04 0.33
C ASP A 82 4.18 21.42 1.55
N GLU A 83 4.53 20.42 2.34
CA GLU A 83 5.40 20.53 3.51
C GLU A 83 6.84 20.09 3.17
N SER A 84 7.28 20.27 1.91
CA SER A 84 8.63 19.88 1.45
C SER A 84 9.78 20.57 2.17
N ASN A 85 9.51 21.70 2.82
CA ASN A 85 10.49 22.42 3.66
C ASN A 85 10.39 22.06 5.15
N SER A 86 9.46 21.18 5.51
CA SER A 86 9.21 20.71 6.87
C SER A 86 9.70 19.27 7.06
N PHE A 87 9.71 18.81 8.31
CA PHE A 87 10.15 17.46 8.63
C PHE A 87 9.22 16.41 7.99
N GLY A 88 9.77 15.63 7.06
CA GLY A 88 9.10 14.47 6.48
C GLY A 88 8.38 14.68 5.14
N ASP A 89 8.47 15.87 4.53
CA ASP A 89 8.01 16.16 3.14
C ASP A 89 6.59 15.62 2.85
N ALA A 90 5.64 15.90 3.74
CA ALA A 90 4.25 15.54 3.53
C ALA A 90 3.66 16.45 2.45
N THR A 91 3.59 15.96 1.22
CA THR A 91 3.12 16.71 0.06
C THR A 91 2.01 15.94 -0.64
N GLY A 92 0.96 16.60 -1.11
CA GLY A 92 -0.18 15.94 -1.72
C GLY A 92 -1.42 16.82 -1.89
N TYR A 93 -2.56 16.17 -2.10
CA TYR A 93 -3.84 16.86 -2.29
C TYR A 93 -5.02 16.05 -1.77
N ILE A 94 -6.13 16.75 -1.59
CA ILE A 94 -7.48 16.20 -1.46
C ILE A 94 -8.27 16.62 -2.69
N ALA A 95 -8.86 15.66 -3.39
CA ALA A 95 -9.70 15.92 -4.55
C ALA A 95 -11.05 15.21 -4.41
N VAL A 96 -12.08 15.76 -5.04
CA VAL A 96 -13.32 15.04 -5.30
C VAL A 96 -13.33 14.58 -6.74
N ASP A 97 -13.78 13.36 -6.97
CA ASP A 97 -14.16 12.85 -8.29
C ASP A 97 -15.68 12.64 -8.32
N LYS A 98 -16.37 13.45 -9.12
CA LYS A 98 -17.83 13.39 -9.26
C LYS A 98 -18.29 12.33 -10.26
N THR A 99 -17.38 11.83 -11.10
CA THR A 99 -17.66 10.76 -12.07
C THR A 99 -17.71 9.41 -11.37
N ASN A 100 -16.77 9.15 -10.47
CA ASN A 100 -16.66 7.89 -9.73
C ASN A 100 -17.19 7.95 -8.29
N GLU A 101 -17.71 9.11 -7.86
CA GLU A 101 -18.22 9.36 -6.50
C GLU A 101 -17.17 9.10 -5.41
N LEU A 102 -15.98 9.69 -5.57
CA LEU A 102 -14.83 9.48 -4.69
C LEU A 102 -14.38 10.79 -4.01
N ILE A 103 -13.88 10.66 -2.79
CA ILE A 103 -13.04 11.66 -2.12
C ILE A 103 -11.66 11.04 -2.00
N ILE A 104 -10.68 11.65 -2.65
CA ILE A 104 -9.30 11.14 -2.73
C ILE A 104 -8.42 11.97 -1.83
N LEU A 105 -7.68 11.32 -0.93
CA LEU A 105 -6.51 11.87 -0.26
C LEU A 105 -5.27 11.20 -0.87
N ALA A 106 -4.48 11.94 -1.65
CA ALA A 106 -3.30 11.43 -2.32
C ALA A 106 -2.04 12.08 -1.74
N PHE A 107 -1.04 11.25 -1.42
CA PHE A 107 0.28 11.71 -0.97
C PHE A 107 1.36 11.40 -2.02
N ARG A 108 2.23 12.38 -2.25
CA ARG A 108 3.43 12.26 -3.05
C ARG A 108 4.50 11.47 -2.30
N GLY A 109 5.28 10.70 -3.04
CA GLY A 109 6.54 10.17 -2.52
C GLY A 109 7.67 11.21 -2.48
N SER A 110 8.87 10.76 -2.13
CA SER A 110 10.06 11.62 -2.13
C SER A 110 10.46 12.03 -3.55
N SER A 111 10.88 13.29 -3.72
CA SER A 111 11.45 13.80 -4.98
C SER A 111 12.86 13.25 -5.27
N ASP A 112 13.55 12.73 -4.25
CA ASP A 112 14.82 11.99 -4.39
C ASP A 112 14.77 10.66 -3.63
N LEU A 113 14.30 9.63 -4.33
CA LEU A 113 14.19 8.28 -3.79
C LEU A 113 15.55 7.69 -3.37
N SER A 114 16.62 7.94 -4.13
CA SER A 114 17.92 7.34 -3.84
C SER A 114 18.51 7.89 -2.55
N ASN A 115 18.43 9.20 -2.36
CA ASN A 115 18.84 9.84 -1.12
C ASN A 115 17.93 9.43 0.05
N TRP A 116 16.63 9.23 -0.19
CA TRP A 116 15.71 8.72 0.83
C TRP A 116 16.10 7.31 1.31
N ILE A 117 16.34 6.37 0.38
CA ILE A 117 16.77 4.99 0.71
C ILE A 117 18.08 5.01 1.53
N ALA A 118 19.03 5.87 1.17
CA ALA A 118 20.32 5.95 1.83
C ALA A 118 20.25 6.48 3.28
N ASN A 119 19.25 7.31 3.59
CA ASN A 119 19.13 8.01 4.87
C ASN A 119 17.95 7.55 5.72
N ILE A 120 17.25 6.48 5.33
CA ILE A 120 16.09 5.99 6.06
C ILE A 120 16.49 5.64 7.51
N ASP A 121 15.90 6.37 8.46
CA ASP A 121 15.95 6.01 9.89
C ASP A 121 15.01 4.82 10.12
N ALA A 122 15.26 3.99 11.12
CA ALA A 122 14.38 2.88 11.48
C ALA A 122 13.79 3.05 12.89
N THR A 123 13.88 4.25 13.47
CA THR A 123 13.36 4.54 14.80
C THR A 123 11.84 4.37 14.84
N LEU A 124 11.37 3.44 15.67
CA LEU A 124 9.96 3.26 16.00
C LEU A 124 9.55 4.21 17.14
N THR A 125 8.31 4.68 17.12
CA THR A 125 7.67 5.45 18.19
C THR A 125 6.34 4.82 18.58
N ASP A 126 5.95 5.00 19.85
CA ASP A 126 4.70 4.48 20.40
C ASP A 126 3.46 5.04 19.67
N LEU A 127 2.56 4.13 19.30
CA LEU A 127 1.24 4.40 18.72
C LEU A 127 0.14 3.73 19.57
N SER A 128 0.39 3.55 20.87
CA SER A 128 -0.57 2.91 21.79
C SER A 128 -1.88 3.68 21.95
N SER A 129 -1.93 4.95 21.52
CA SER A 129 -3.16 5.75 21.45
C SER A 129 -4.16 5.23 20.40
N ILE A 130 -3.70 4.48 19.39
CA ILE A 130 -4.55 3.89 18.34
C ILE A 130 -4.77 2.41 18.59
N CYS A 131 -3.71 1.66 18.89
CA CYS A 131 -3.80 0.23 19.14
C CYS A 131 -2.73 -0.27 20.11
N SER A 132 -3.09 -1.24 20.95
CA SER A 132 -2.22 -1.70 22.04
C SER A 132 -0.92 -2.32 21.50
N GLY A 133 0.22 -1.79 21.97
CA GLY A 133 1.55 -2.29 21.59
C GLY A 133 1.99 -1.90 20.16
N CYS A 134 1.19 -1.09 19.47
CA CYS A 134 1.55 -0.61 18.15
C CYS A 134 2.67 0.41 18.23
N GLU A 135 3.63 0.25 17.33
CA GLU A 135 4.69 1.23 17.10
C GLU A 135 4.75 1.51 15.61
N VAL A 136 5.01 2.76 15.26
CA VAL A 136 5.08 3.28 13.90
C VAL A 136 6.42 3.97 13.70
N HIS A 137 6.91 4.02 12.48
CA HIS A 137 8.11 4.78 12.17
C HIS A 137 7.97 6.25 12.60
N SER A 138 8.95 6.76 13.36
CA SER A 138 8.93 8.09 13.96
C SER A 138 8.87 9.22 12.93
N GLY A 139 9.62 9.08 11.83
CA GLY A 139 9.63 9.98 10.68
C GLY A 139 8.24 10.18 10.07
N TRP A 140 7.62 9.10 9.58
CA TRP A 140 6.29 9.16 8.96
C TRP A 140 5.20 9.59 9.93
N TRP A 141 5.28 9.19 11.20
CA TRP A 141 4.33 9.66 12.21
C TRP A 141 4.42 11.16 12.45
N SER A 142 5.64 11.71 12.49
CA SER A 142 5.86 13.14 12.62
C SER A 142 5.38 13.89 11.37
N ALA A 143 5.68 13.35 10.17
CA ALA A 143 5.23 13.90 8.90
C ALA A 143 3.70 13.99 8.83
N TRP A 144 3.00 12.89 9.12
CA TRP A 144 1.55 12.87 9.26
C TRP A 144 1.08 13.91 10.29
N GLY A 145 1.75 14.00 11.44
CA GLY A 145 1.45 14.97 12.49
C GLY A 145 1.42 16.43 12.00
N THR A 146 2.28 16.80 11.05
CA THR A 146 2.32 18.17 10.50
C THR A 146 1.06 18.56 9.73
N VAL A 147 0.45 17.62 9.01
CA VAL A 147 -0.69 17.86 8.11
C VAL A 147 -2.03 17.34 8.65
N SER A 148 -2.00 16.43 9.63
CA SER A 148 -3.16 15.67 10.12
C SER A 148 -4.37 16.53 10.48
N SER A 149 -4.18 17.64 11.19
CA SER A 149 -5.29 18.51 11.62
C SER A 149 -5.98 19.21 10.45
N ALA A 150 -5.20 19.69 9.48
CA ALA A 150 -5.73 20.36 8.30
C ALA A 150 -6.46 19.35 7.41
N ILE A 151 -5.82 18.21 7.13
CA ILE A 151 -6.41 17.11 6.35
C ILE A 151 -7.72 16.63 7.00
N THR A 152 -7.75 16.40 8.32
CA THR A 152 -8.97 15.96 9.03
C THR A 152 -10.11 16.94 8.81
N THR A 153 -9.85 18.24 8.97
CA THR A 153 -10.86 19.28 8.76
C THR A 153 -11.43 19.26 7.33
N GLN A 154 -10.54 19.13 6.34
CA GLN A 154 -10.94 19.12 4.92
C GLN A 154 -11.71 17.85 4.54
N ILE A 155 -11.27 16.68 5.01
CA ILE A 155 -11.96 15.41 4.77
C ILE A 155 -13.35 15.41 5.43
N GLU A 156 -13.47 15.89 6.67
CA GLU A 156 -14.77 16.00 7.34
C GLU A 156 -15.73 16.94 6.59
N SER A 157 -15.22 18.07 6.10
CA SER A 157 -16.01 19.00 5.28
C SER A 157 -16.41 18.38 3.94
N ALA A 158 -15.51 17.63 3.29
CA ALA A 158 -15.78 16.95 2.04
C ALA A 158 -16.83 15.85 2.21
N LEU A 159 -16.70 15.01 3.24
CA LEU A 159 -17.67 13.95 3.57
C LEU A 159 -19.06 14.52 3.90
N GLY A 160 -19.12 15.68 4.56
CA GLY A 160 -20.38 16.39 4.80
C GLY A 160 -21.02 16.93 3.52
N THR A 161 -20.22 17.36 2.56
CA THR A 161 -20.68 17.96 1.29
C THR A 161 -21.07 16.90 0.26
N TYR A 162 -20.24 15.87 0.12
CA TYR A 162 -20.37 14.78 -0.85
C TYR A 162 -20.82 13.50 -0.14
N SER A 163 -22.01 13.57 0.48
CA SER A 163 -22.58 12.45 1.22
C SER A 163 -22.76 11.22 0.32
N GLY A 164 -22.22 10.08 0.76
CA GLY A 164 -22.29 8.81 0.03
C GLY A 164 -21.08 8.50 -0.84
N TYR A 165 -20.14 9.46 -1.01
CA TYR A 165 -18.92 9.23 -1.77
C TYR A 165 -17.95 8.34 -0.97
N THR A 166 -17.17 7.53 -1.69
CA THR A 166 -16.17 6.65 -1.08
C THR A 166 -14.93 7.46 -0.74
N PHE A 167 -14.49 7.40 0.51
CA PHE A 167 -13.23 7.99 0.92
C PHE A 167 -12.07 7.03 0.65
N VAL A 168 -11.11 7.48 -0.15
CA VAL A 168 -9.93 6.73 -0.55
C VAL A 168 -8.67 7.47 -0.10
N ALA A 169 -7.76 6.76 0.54
CA ALA A 169 -6.40 7.20 0.78
C ALA A 169 -5.47 6.48 -0.20
N THR A 170 -4.60 7.22 -0.88
CA THR A 170 -3.65 6.65 -1.84
C THR A 170 -2.30 7.35 -1.82
N GLY A 171 -1.29 6.66 -2.31
CA GLY A 171 0.04 7.22 -2.46
C GLY A 171 1.06 6.20 -2.93
N HIS A 172 2.17 6.71 -3.45
CA HIS A 172 3.30 5.90 -3.91
C HIS A 172 4.53 6.15 -3.03
N SER A 173 5.35 5.12 -2.81
CA SER A 173 6.61 5.23 -2.06
C SER A 173 6.37 5.74 -0.62
N LEU A 174 7.11 6.77 -0.18
CA LEU A 174 6.83 7.54 1.05
C LEU A 174 5.35 7.97 1.17
N GLY A 175 4.73 8.36 0.06
CA GLY A 175 3.32 8.74 0.03
C GLY A 175 2.39 7.58 0.37
N GLY A 176 2.75 6.36 -0.04
CA GLY A 176 2.03 5.13 0.35
C GLY A 176 2.06 4.92 1.87
N ALA A 177 3.21 5.13 2.50
CA ALA A 177 3.33 5.04 3.96
C ALA A 177 2.45 6.07 4.69
N LEU A 178 2.40 7.32 4.20
CA LEU A 178 1.53 8.36 4.74
C LEU A 178 0.05 8.05 4.52
N ALA A 179 -0.31 7.52 3.35
CA ALA A 179 -1.67 7.08 3.05
C ALA A 179 -2.14 5.96 3.99
N ALA A 180 -1.29 4.96 4.25
CA ALA A 180 -1.59 3.87 5.17
C ALA A 180 -1.74 4.34 6.63
N ILE A 181 -0.88 5.27 7.07
CA ILE A 181 -1.01 5.90 8.40
C ILE A 181 -2.31 6.69 8.48
N ALA A 182 -2.61 7.53 7.48
CA ALA A 182 -3.84 8.32 7.44
C ALA A 182 -5.09 7.42 7.48
N ALA A 183 -5.15 6.39 6.64
CA ALA A 183 -6.24 5.41 6.63
C ALA A 183 -6.40 4.75 8.01
N THR A 184 -5.30 4.32 8.63
CA THR A 184 -5.32 3.71 9.97
C THR A 184 -5.94 4.64 11.02
N VAL A 185 -5.54 5.92 11.01
CA VAL A 185 -6.02 6.96 11.96
C VAL A 185 -7.49 7.28 11.75
N PHE A 186 -7.92 7.48 10.50
CA PHE A 186 -9.32 7.76 10.18
C PHE A 186 -10.24 6.57 10.50
N ARG A 187 -9.81 5.34 10.19
CA ARG A 187 -10.54 4.11 10.55
C ARG A 187 -10.68 3.94 12.05
N ALA A 188 -9.62 4.20 12.82
CA ALA A 188 -9.66 4.19 14.28
C ALA A 188 -10.63 5.26 14.84
N SER A 189 -10.87 6.33 14.09
CA SER A 189 -11.82 7.41 14.41
C SER A 189 -13.24 7.14 13.92
N GLY A 190 -13.51 5.99 13.29
CA GLY A 190 -14.84 5.54 12.88
C GLY A 190 -15.21 5.83 11.42
N TYR A 191 -14.29 6.35 10.61
CA TYR A 191 -14.50 6.55 9.17
C TYR A 191 -14.24 5.27 8.39
N THR A 192 -14.98 5.06 7.29
CA THR A 192 -14.65 4.01 6.31
C THR A 192 -13.70 4.59 5.27
N VAL A 193 -12.55 3.96 5.07
CA VAL A 193 -11.51 4.44 4.15
C VAL A 193 -11.01 3.25 3.34
N GLU A 194 -11.02 3.34 2.02
CA GLU A 194 -10.30 2.39 1.16
C GLU A 194 -8.84 2.84 1.02
N LEU A 195 -7.89 1.93 1.16
CA LEU A 195 -6.46 2.23 1.04
C LEU A 195 -5.91 1.60 -0.23
N TYR A 196 -5.31 2.41 -1.11
CA TYR A 196 -4.56 1.96 -2.29
C TYR A 196 -3.16 2.53 -2.24
N ASP A 197 -2.18 1.74 -1.84
CA ASP A 197 -0.79 2.18 -1.77
C ASP A 197 0.09 1.39 -2.76
N TYR A 198 1.13 2.06 -3.26
CA TYR A 198 2.01 1.53 -4.31
C TYR A 198 3.45 1.63 -3.85
N GLY A 199 4.12 0.49 -3.75
CA GLY A 199 5.53 0.43 -3.33
C GLY A 199 5.76 1.02 -1.96
N GLN A 200 4.79 0.93 -1.03
CA GLN A 200 4.99 1.51 0.29
C GLN A 200 6.10 0.76 1.05
N PRO A 201 6.94 1.44 1.85
CA PRO A 201 7.80 0.81 2.83
C PRO A 201 6.99 0.22 4.01
N ARG A 202 7.61 -0.64 4.81
CA ARG A 202 7.01 -1.18 6.05
C ARG A 202 6.76 -0.04 7.04
N ILE A 203 5.51 0.13 7.50
CA ILE A 203 5.16 1.33 8.28
C ILE A 203 5.40 1.26 9.80
N GLY A 204 5.54 0.06 10.35
CA GLY A 204 5.71 -0.13 11.80
C GLY A 204 5.83 -1.59 12.19
N ASN A 205 5.57 -1.88 13.47
CA ASN A 205 5.80 -3.21 14.04
C ASN A 205 4.66 -4.21 13.75
N LEU A 206 4.89 -5.48 14.08
CA LEU A 206 3.91 -6.57 13.94
C LEU A 206 2.54 -6.25 14.56
N ALA A 207 2.49 -5.54 15.69
CA ALA A 207 1.23 -5.18 16.33
C ALA A 207 0.42 -4.21 15.45
N LEU A 208 1.09 -3.21 14.85
CA LEU A 208 0.48 -2.30 13.89
C LEU A 208 0.06 -3.04 12.61
N ALA A 209 0.92 -3.89 12.04
CA ALA A 209 0.58 -4.68 10.86
C ALA A 209 -0.64 -5.59 11.10
N THR A 210 -0.71 -6.21 12.28
CA THR A 210 -1.86 -7.02 12.71
C THR A 210 -3.10 -6.18 12.89
N TYR A 211 -2.98 -4.99 13.48
CA TYR A 211 -4.11 -4.09 13.67
C TYR A 211 -4.72 -3.67 12.33
N ILE A 212 -3.89 -3.20 11.38
CA ILE A 212 -4.34 -2.74 10.05
C ILE A 212 -4.98 -3.88 9.24
N THR A 213 -4.39 -5.08 9.29
CA THR A 213 -4.96 -6.27 8.63
C THR A 213 -6.37 -6.61 9.14
N ASN A 214 -6.65 -6.31 10.41
CA ASN A 214 -7.93 -6.64 11.06
C ASN A 214 -8.90 -5.46 11.15
N GLN A 215 -8.53 -4.26 10.71
CA GLN A 215 -9.47 -3.14 10.61
C GLN A 215 -10.52 -3.47 9.54
N ASN A 216 -11.80 -3.29 9.88
CA ASN A 216 -12.93 -3.64 9.01
C ASN A 216 -13.71 -2.41 8.52
N GLN A 217 -13.08 -1.24 8.57
CA GLN A 217 -13.61 0.05 8.11
C GLN A 217 -13.04 0.42 6.73
N GLY A 218 -13.21 -0.49 5.76
CA GLY A 218 -12.65 -0.40 4.40
C GLY A 218 -11.50 -1.38 4.18
N SER A 219 -11.01 -1.46 2.95
CA SER A 219 -10.08 -2.52 2.51
C SER A 219 -8.65 -2.00 2.30
N ASN A 220 -7.69 -2.93 2.31
CA ASN A 220 -6.28 -2.63 2.04
C ASN A 220 -5.88 -3.21 0.69
N TYR A 221 -5.41 -2.34 -0.20
CA TYR A 221 -4.83 -2.68 -1.49
C TYR A 221 -3.38 -2.20 -1.53
N ARG A 222 -2.51 -2.95 -0.84
CA ARG A 222 -1.06 -2.70 -0.84
C ARG A 222 -0.43 -3.36 -2.06
N VAL A 223 -0.07 -2.56 -3.05
CA VAL A 223 0.47 -3.00 -4.34
C VAL A 223 1.99 -2.97 -4.30
N THR A 224 2.61 -4.07 -4.72
CA THR A 224 4.06 -4.20 -4.84
C THR A 224 4.41 -4.65 -6.26
N HIS A 225 5.62 -4.36 -6.74
CA HIS A 225 6.03 -4.69 -8.11
C HIS A 225 7.38 -5.39 -8.14
N SER A 226 7.46 -6.51 -8.86
CA SER A 226 8.68 -7.29 -9.11
C SER A 226 9.54 -7.40 -7.85
N ASP A 227 10.80 -6.99 -7.94
CA ASP A 227 11.83 -6.99 -6.92
C ASP A 227 12.11 -5.56 -6.41
N ASP A 228 11.11 -4.69 -6.40
CA ASP A 228 11.18 -3.35 -5.80
C ASP A 228 11.77 -3.41 -4.38
N ILE A 229 12.78 -2.59 -4.13
CA ILE A 229 13.49 -2.48 -2.86
C ILE A 229 12.67 -1.79 -1.76
N VAL A 230 11.77 -0.86 -2.09
CA VAL A 230 11.15 0.01 -1.09
C VAL A 230 10.24 -0.75 -0.12
N PRO A 231 9.38 -1.69 -0.56
CA PRO A 231 8.60 -2.52 0.36
C PRO A 231 9.46 -3.38 1.30
N LYS A 232 10.73 -3.61 0.96
CA LYS A 232 11.66 -4.36 1.81
C LYS A 232 12.33 -3.50 2.88
N LEU A 233 12.01 -2.21 2.94
CA LEU A 233 12.57 -1.26 3.90
C LEU A 233 11.47 -0.66 4.81
N PRO A 234 11.80 -0.30 6.06
CA PRO A 234 12.95 -0.77 6.83
C PRO A 234 12.96 -2.31 6.95
N PRO A 235 14.15 -2.93 7.14
CA PRO A 235 14.25 -4.38 7.20
C PRO A 235 13.49 -5.00 8.39
N LYS A 236 12.90 -6.18 8.17
CA LYS A 236 12.16 -6.91 9.20
C LYS A 236 12.91 -7.16 10.49
N PHE A 237 14.23 -7.41 10.43
CA PHE A 237 15.04 -7.67 11.63
C PHE A 237 15.15 -6.46 12.57
N LEU A 238 14.74 -5.26 12.12
CA LEU A 238 14.63 -4.06 12.95
C LEU A 238 13.26 -3.93 13.64
N GLY A 239 12.40 -4.95 13.53
CA GLY A 239 11.07 -4.98 14.17
C GLY A 239 9.96 -4.36 13.32
N TYR A 240 10.13 -4.35 11.99
CA TYR A 240 9.15 -3.85 11.04
C TYR A 240 8.45 -5.01 10.34
N ASP A 241 7.14 -4.89 10.14
CA ASP A 241 6.33 -5.93 9.54
C ASP A 241 5.28 -5.29 8.59
N HIS A 242 4.87 -6.03 7.56
CA HIS A 242 3.85 -5.63 6.58
C HIS A 242 2.48 -6.20 6.94
N PHE A 243 1.43 -5.38 6.79
CA PHE A 243 0.06 -5.85 6.84
C PHE A 243 -0.35 -6.61 5.57
N SER A 244 -1.47 -7.32 5.65
CA SER A 244 -2.07 -8.15 4.59
C SER A 244 -3.38 -7.54 4.06
N PRO A 245 -3.80 -7.85 2.82
CA PRO A 245 -3.06 -8.58 1.78
C PRO A 245 -2.02 -7.72 1.05
N GLU A 246 -1.19 -8.38 0.25
CA GLU A 246 -0.34 -7.79 -0.78
C GLU A 246 -0.91 -8.13 -2.16
N TYR A 247 -0.89 -7.17 -3.08
CA TYR A 247 -1.19 -7.38 -4.50
C TYR A 247 0.11 -7.23 -5.28
N TRP A 248 0.76 -8.35 -5.55
CA TRP A 248 2.11 -8.37 -6.13
C TRP A 248 2.05 -8.50 -7.65
N ILE A 249 2.54 -7.48 -8.35
CA ILE A 249 2.68 -7.45 -9.80
C ILE A 249 3.98 -8.18 -10.17
N ALA A 250 3.87 -9.35 -10.79
CA ALA A 250 4.99 -10.22 -11.13
C ALA A 250 5.61 -9.95 -12.52
N SER A 251 4.94 -9.17 -13.37
CA SER A 251 5.51 -8.69 -14.63
C SER A 251 6.68 -7.74 -14.37
N GLY A 252 7.55 -7.55 -15.36
CA GLY A 252 8.69 -6.62 -15.23
C GLY A 252 8.37 -5.17 -15.61
N ASP A 253 9.36 -4.31 -15.40
CA ASP A 253 9.33 -2.88 -15.71
C ASP A 253 8.91 -2.60 -17.17
N ASN A 254 8.14 -1.53 -17.39
CA ASN A 254 7.68 -1.06 -18.71
C ASN A 254 6.90 -2.11 -19.52
N VAL A 255 6.26 -3.05 -18.85
CA VAL A 255 5.36 -4.03 -19.46
C VAL A 255 3.92 -3.69 -19.08
N THR A 256 3.02 -3.78 -20.06
CA THR A 256 1.57 -3.71 -19.80
C THR A 256 1.17 -4.83 -18.85
N VAL A 257 0.68 -4.45 -17.66
CA VAL A 257 0.20 -5.36 -16.64
C VAL A 257 -1.16 -5.92 -17.05
N THR A 258 -1.35 -7.23 -16.88
CA THR A 258 -2.65 -7.91 -17.01
C THR A 258 -3.10 -8.46 -15.66
N ASP A 259 -4.39 -8.84 -15.56
CA ASP A 259 -4.95 -9.41 -14.33
C ASP A 259 -4.26 -10.73 -13.93
N SER A 260 -3.72 -11.45 -14.91
CA SER A 260 -2.93 -12.66 -14.70
C SER A 260 -1.51 -12.41 -14.15
N ASP A 261 -1.04 -11.16 -14.18
CA ASP A 261 0.27 -10.77 -13.65
C ASP A 261 0.22 -10.34 -12.19
N VAL A 262 -0.97 -10.19 -11.60
CA VAL A 262 -1.14 -9.73 -10.22
C VAL A 262 -1.62 -10.85 -9.32
N ASP A 263 -0.77 -11.24 -8.36
CA ASP A 263 -1.06 -12.26 -7.36
C ASP A 263 -1.56 -11.62 -6.06
N GLU A 264 -2.73 -12.03 -5.56
CA GLU A 264 -3.16 -11.71 -4.20
C GLU A 264 -2.42 -12.62 -3.19
N VAL A 265 -1.51 -12.01 -2.45
CA VAL A 265 -0.69 -12.66 -1.43
C VAL A 265 -1.27 -12.36 -0.04
N VAL A 266 -1.90 -13.37 0.55
CA VAL A 266 -2.51 -13.28 1.89
C VAL A 266 -1.52 -13.75 2.96
N GLY A 267 -1.41 -12.97 4.04
CA GLY A 267 -0.60 -13.27 5.20
C GLY A 267 0.32 -12.10 5.57
N ILE A 268 0.30 -11.73 6.85
CA ILE A 268 1.22 -10.74 7.42
C ILE A 268 2.66 -11.24 7.21
N ASP A 269 3.52 -10.39 6.65
CA ASP A 269 4.89 -10.70 6.22
C ASP A 269 5.04 -11.97 5.37
N SER A 270 4.07 -12.24 4.51
CA SER A 270 4.22 -13.31 3.54
C SER A 270 5.43 -13.08 2.63
N THR A 271 6.28 -14.07 2.47
CA THR A 271 7.41 -14.05 1.54
C THR A 271 7.05 -14.64 0.17
N ASN A 272 5.76 -14.76 -0.15
CA ASN A 272 5.31 -15.30 -1.45
C ASN A 272 5.22 -14.23 -2.55
N GLY A 273 5.33 -12.95 -2.19
CA GLY A 273 5.36 -11.79 -3.11
C GLY A 273 6.72 -11.09 -3.13
N ASN A 274 6.71 -9.75 -3.10
CA ASN A 274 7.91 -8.92 -3.23
C ASN A 274 9.00 -9.26 -2.20
N ASP A 275 8.61 -9.49 -0.93
CA ASP A 275 9.55 -9.81 0.16
C ASP A 275 10.33 -11.11 -0.05
N GLY A 276 9.84 -12.03 -0.90
CA GLY A 276 10.51 -13.27 -1.26
C GLY A 276 11.50 -13.15 -2.42
N THR A 277 11.54 -12.01 -3.10
CA THR A 277 12.39 -11.82 -4.28
C THR A 277 13.85 -11.61 -3.90
N SER A 278 14.77 -12.08 -4.75
CA SER A 278 16.22 -12.03 -4.50
C SER A 278 16.91 -10.74 -4.98
N GLY A 279 16.24 -9.89 -5.75
CA GLY A 279 16.76 -8.62 -6.26
C GLY A 279 16.20 -7.43 -5.47
N ASP A 280 16.84 -6.27 -5.55
CA ASP A 280 16.44 -5.05 -4.82
C ASP A 280 16.48 -3.85 -5.79
N SER A 281 15.55 -3.85 -6.74
CA SER A 281 15.55 -2.91 -7.87
C SER A 281 14.96 -1.55 -7.49
N THR A 282 15.72 -0.49 -7.75
CA THR A 282 15.20 0.88 -7.68
C THR A 282 14.43 1.28 -8.96
N SER A 283 14.65 0.60 -10.09
CA SER A 283 13.90 0.88 -11.33
C SER A 283 12.49 0.31 -11.28
N ALA A 284 12.33 -0.87 -10.66
CA ALA A 284 11.03 -1.49 -10.44
C ALA A 284 10.11 -0.60 -9.60
N HIS A 285 10.69 0.23 -8.72
CA HIS A 285 9.95 1.20 -7.90
C HIS A 285 9.27 2.31 -8.69
N SER A 286 9.66 2.57 -9.95
CA SER A 286 9.00 3.61 -10.76
C SER A 286 7.85 3.07 -11.62
N TRP A 287 7.67 1.75 -11.68
CA TRP A 287 6.67 1.12 -12.55
C TRP A 287 5.58 0.42 -11.72
N TYR A 288 4.40 1.04 -11.65
CA TYR A 288 3.24 0.53 -10.94
C TYR A 288 2.02 0.62 -11.86
N ILE A 289 1.94 -0.30 -12.83
CA ILE A 289 0.99 -0.31 -13.98
C ILE A 289 1.32 0.79 -15.01
N ILE A 290 1.75 1.95 -14.52
CA ILE A 290 2.19 3.14 -15.23
C ILE A 290 3.56 3.59 -14.70
N ASP A 291 4.21 4.52 -15.39
CA ASP A 291 5.33 5.29 -14.82
C ASP A 291 4.76 6.28 -13.77
N ILE A 292 4.68 5.80 -12.53
CA ILE A 292 3.93 6.46 -11.47
C ILE A 292 4.60 7.74 -10.97
N SER A 293 5.92 7.85 -11.15
CA SER A 293 6.72 9.01 -10.71
C SER A 293 7.11 9.97 -11.83
N ALA A 294 6.61 9.77 -13.05
CA ALA A 294 7.02 10.51 -14.26
C ALA A 294 6.81 12.04 -14.19
N CYS A 295 5.98 12.52 -13.27
CA CYS A 295 5.64 13.93 -13.10
C CYS A 295 6.54 14.69 -12.10
N SER A 296 7.52 14.00 -11.50
CA SER A 296 8.44 14.55 -10.48
C SER A 296 9.40 15.62 -10.98
#